data_AF-A0A819R2I4-F1
#
_entry.id   AF-A0A819R2I4-F1
#
_cell.length_a   1.000
_cell.length_b   1.000
_cell.length_c   1.000
_cell.angle_alpha   90.00
_cell.angle_beta   90.00
_cell.angle_gamma   90.00
#
_symmetry.space_group_name_H-M   'P 1'
#
loop_
_entity.id
_entity.type
_entity.pdbx_description
1 polymer ?
#
loop_
_entity_poly.entity_id
_entity_poly.type
_entity_poly.pdbx_seq_one_letter_code
_entity_poly.pdbx_strand_id
1 'polypeptide(L)'
;MAHQRDQNHEKQGCIQLIRCIPPTDEERKNPQYVPQLEINQQAQQIISDRFEAPISIIVYAGNMGVGKSKLATVTVAALEKEPHGTDLLWFRSGAGTNAVTQGVWMWCEPLRHPDQDEQTKGSILVLDCEGMDNLDENTAANLYFFCMIISTAFVVVLRPARIDRFQCDRLYLALRRFEFMKSFHVLPNVWLLPLDLPKFLHIDPDTGDDIEISKEEWLHKIFSVNDERNNLSSAHNQRLKEQYEYIT
;
A
#
# COMPACT_ATOMS: atom_id res chain seq x y z
N MET A 1 30.48 -18.90 -3.25
CA MET A 1 29.87 -18.49 -4.54
C MET A 1 28.39 -18.06 -4.38
N ALA A 2 28.05 -17.31 -3.33
CA ALA A 2 26.66 -16.89 -3.04
C ALA A 2 26.46 -15.36 -3.14
N HIS A 3 27.48 -14.61 -3.58
CA HIS A 3 27.49 -13.14 -3.60
C HIS A 3 27.30 -12.52 -5.00
N GLN A 4 26.98 -13.33 -6.01
CA GLN A 4 26.91 -12.89 -7.41
C GLN A 4 25.49 -12.89 -8.01
N ARG A 5 24.46 -13.22 -7.22
CA ARG A 5 23.06 -13.26 -7.72
C ARG A 5 22.26 -11.98 -7.45
N ASP A 6 22.65 -11.15 -6.48
CA ASP A 6 21.90 -9.91 -6.16
C ASP A 6 22.21 -8.73 -7.09
N GLN A 7 23.39 -8.68 -7.72
CA GLN A 7 23.79 -7.53 -8.55
C GLN A 7 23.14 -7.48 -9.94
N ASN A 8 22.43 -8.53 -10.37
CA ASN A 8 21.77 -8.56 -11.68
C ASN A 8 20.33 -7.99 -11.66
N HIS A 9 19.85 -7.50 -10.52
CA HIS A 9 18.46 -7.09 -10.35
C HIS A 9 18.22 -5.58 -10.46
N GLU A 10 19.29 -4.77 -10.46
CA GLU A 10 19.25 -3.30 -10.57
C GLU A 10 19.09 -2.78 -12.01
N LYS A 11 19.12 -3.67 -13.02
CA LYS A 11 18.94 -3.28 -14.44
C LYS A 11 17.48 -3.09 -14.87
N GLN A 12 16.50 -3.20 -13.96
CA GLN A 12 15.07 -3.23 -14.30
C GLN A 12 14.27 -1.95 -13.97
N GLY A 13 14.93 -0.81 -13.71
CA GLY A 13 14.24 0.47 -13.43
C GLY A 13 13.53 0.55 -12.07
N CYS A 14 13.56 -0.54 -11.29
CA CYS A 14 13.02 -0.62 -9.93
C CYS A 14 14.13 -0.98 -8.94
N ILE A 15 13.99 -0.53 -7.70
CA ILE A 15 14.86 -0.91 -6.58
C ILE A 15 14.04 -1.11 -5.31
N GLN A 16 14.45 -2.05 -4.45
CA GLN A 16 13.85 -2.19 -3.11
C GLN A 16 14.19 -0.95 -2.30
N LEU A 17 13.18 -0.21 -1.83
CA LEU A 17 13.32 0.95 -0.95
C LEU A 17 13.38 0.51 0.52
N ILE A 18 12.46 -0.36 0.93
CA ILE A 18 12.40 -0.89 2.30
C ILE A 18 12.49 -2.41 2.25
N ARG A 19 13.34 -2.97 3.08
CA ARG A 19 13.41 -4.40 3.34
C ARG A 19 12.74 -4.72 4.67
N CYS A 20 11.84 -5.71 4.67
CA CYS A 20 11.33 -6.30 5.91
C CYS A 20 12.30 -7.39 6.35
N ILE A 21 12.88 -7.26 7.55
CA ILE A 21 13.76 -8.28 8.11
C ILE A 21 12.87 -9.32 8.82
N PRO A 22 12.90 -10.60 8.41
CA PRO A 22 12.10 -11.62 9.06
C PRO A 22 12.53 -11.80 10.52
N PRO A 23 11.58 -11.97 11.46
CA PRO A 23 11.91 -12.23 12.85
C PRO A 23 12.53 -13.61 13.02
N THR A 24 13.53 -13.69 13.90
CA THR A 24 14.08 -14.94 14.43
C THR A 24 13.04 -15.69 15.27
N ASP A 25 13.26 -16.98 15.51
CA ASP A 25 12.34 -17.80 16.31
C ASP A 25 12.17 -17.30 17.76
N GLU A 26 13.18 -16.63 18.32
CA GLU A 26 13.10 -16.01 19.64
C GLU A 26 12.27 -14.73 19.59
N GLU A 27 12.47 -13.89 18.56
CA GLU A 27 11.70 -12.66 18.34
C GLU A 27 10.22 -12.96 18.10
N ARG A 28 9.89 -14.03 17.36
CA ARG A 28 8.51 -14.47 17.15
C ARG A 28 7.77 -14.82 18.45
N LYS A 29 8.49 -15.24 19.49
CA LYS A 29 7.92 -15.57 20.80
C LYS A 29 7.78 -14.36 21.71
N ASN A 30 8.38 -13.22 21.36
CA ASN A 30 8.30 -12.00 22.14
C ASN A 30 7.04 -11.21 21.75
N PRO A 31 6.04 -11.06 22.65
CA PRO A 31 4.81 -10.31 22.35
C PRO A 31 5.03 -8.81 22.15
N GLN A 32 6.22 -8.29 22.48
CA GLN A 32 6.61 -6.89 22.26
C GLN A 32 7.53 -6.72 21.05
N TYR A 33 7.75 -7.77 20.25
CA TYR A 33 8.61 -7.65 19.09
C TYR A 33 8.02 -6.68 18.06
N VAL A 34 8.87 -5.76 17.59
CA VAL A 34 8.55 -4.84 16.50
C VAL A 34 9.36 -5.28 15.28
N PRO A 35 8.68 -5.67 14.19
CA PRO A 35 9.32 -5.97 12.90
C PRO A 35 10.34 -4.91 12.49
N GLN A 36 11.54 -5.37 12.12
CA GLN A 36 12.60 -4.47 11.68
C GLN A 36 12.44 -4.15 10.19
N LEU A 37 12.36 -2.84 9.89
CA LEU A 37 12.35 -2.30 8.53
C LEU A 37 13.70 -1.62 8.28
N GLU A 38 14.39 -2.01 7.21
CA GLU A 38 15.67 -1.44 6.81
C GLU A 38 15.50 -0.62 5.52
N ILE A 39 16.00 0.62 5.52
CA ILE A 39 16.02 1.48 4.33
C ILE A 39 17.21 1.08 3.46
N ASN A 40 16.98 0.90 2.17
CA ASN A 40 18.04 0.74 1.20
C ASN A 40 18.73 2.09 0.92
N GLN A 41 19.99 2.22 1.34
CA GLN A 41 20.78 3.44 1.17
C GLN A 41 20.94 3.87 -0.29
N GLN A 42 21.03 2.92 -1.23
CA GLN A 42 21.11 3.23 -2.64
C GLN A 42 19.79 3.82 -3.17
N ALA A 43 18.65 3.31 -2.71
CA ALA A 43 17.34 3.87 -3.04
C ALA A 43 17.20 5.29 -2.48
N GLN A 44 17.66 5.51 -1.24
CA GLN A 44 17.69 6.85 -0.63
C GLN A 44 18.58 7.83 -1.42
N GLN A 45 19.73 7.37 -1.92
CA GLN A 45 20.62 8.19 -2.73
C GLN A 45 19.97 8.55 -4.08
N ILE A 46 19.33 7.60 -4.74
CA ILE A 46 18.56 7.82 -5.98
C ILE A 46 17.47 8.88 -5.77
N ILE A 47 16.71 8.80 -4.67
CA ILE A 47 15.70 9.80 -4.33
C ILE A 47 16.36 11.18 -4.19
N SER A 48 17.44 11.26 -3.41
CA SER A 48 18.12 12.52 -3.10
C SER A 48 18.75 13.19 -4.33
N ASP A 49 19.29 12.39 -5.25
CA ASP A 49 20.02 12.90 -6.42
C ASP A 49 19.10 13.24 -7.61
N ARG A 50 17.92 12.61 -7.70
CA ARG A 50 17.12 12.61 -8.94
C ARG A 50 15.71 13.16 -8.79
N PHE A 51 15.11 13.10 -7.60
CA PHE A 51 13.73 13.53 -7.40
C PHE A 51 13.67 14.98 -6.94
N GLU A 52 12.85 15.79 -7.61
CA GLU A 52 12.67 17.19 -7.30
C GLU A 52 11.48 17.39 -6.35
N ALA A 53 11.70 18.17 -5.30
CA ALA A 53 10.63 18.56 -4.40
C ALA A 53 9.66 19.57 -5.05
N PRO A 54 8.36 19.54 -4.71
CA PRO A 54 7.68 18.52 -3.90
C PRO A 54 7.61 17.15 -4.58
N ILE A 55 7.80 16.10 -3.78
CA ILE A 55 7.66 14.71 -4.23
C ILE A 55 6.27 14.21 -3.87
N SER A 56 5.47 13.87 -4.88
CA SER A 56 4.22 13.14 -4.72
C SER A 56 4.51 11.64 -4.67
N ILE A 57 3.94 10.91 -3.73
CA ILE A 57 4.23 9.49 -3.51
C ILE A 57 2.94 8.69 -3.69
N ILE A 58 2.88 7.87 -4.73
CA ILE A 58 1.78 6.95 -5.01
C ILE A 58 2.18 5.57 -4.53
N VAL A 59 1.39 4.97 -3.63
CA VAL A 59 1.70 3.67 -3.05
C VAL A 59 0.59 2.67 -3.36
N TYR A 60 0.95 1.52 -3.93
CA TYR A 60 0.04 0.41 -4.17
C TYR A 60 0.17 -0.66 -3.07
N ALA A 61 -0.88 -0.82 -2.26
CA ALA A 61 -0.98 -1.77 -1.16
C ALA A 61 -2.14 -2.75 -1.34
N GLY A 62 -2.12 -3.88 -0.61
CA GLY A 62 -3.15 -4.94 -0.71
C GLY A 62 -2.57 -6.35 -0.65
N ASN A 63 -3.44 -7.36 -0.73
CA ASN A 63 -3.04 -8.76 -0.62
C ASN A 63 -2.15 -9.23 -1.80
N MET A 64 -1.53 -10.39 -1.67
CA MET A 64 -0.79 -11.03 -2.76
C MET A 64 -1.73 -11.34 -3.93
N GLY A 65 -1.21 -11.25 -5.16
CA GLY A 65 -1.96 -11.67 -6.36
C GLY A 65 -3.07 -10.71 -6.80
N VAL A 66 -3.32 -9.61 -6.07
CA VAL A 66 -4.39 -8.67 -6.43
C VAL A 66 -4.08 -7.78 -7.64
N GLY A 67 -2.83 -7.79 -8.13
CA GLY A 67 -2.43 -7.04 -9.32
C GLY A 67 -1.74 -5.69 -9.07
N LYS A 68 -1.26 -5.42 -7.84
CA LYS A 68 -0.57 -4.19 -7.44
C LYS A 68 0.57 -3.78 -8.38
N SER A 69 1.54 -4.68 -8.56
CA SER A 69 2.71 -4.45 -9.42
C SER A 69 2.30 -4.15 -10.87
N LYS A 70 1.23 -4.79 -11.36
CA LYS A 70 0.70 -4.53 -12.71
C LYS A 70 0.12 -3.12 -12.82
N LEU A 71 -0.63 -2.67 -11.82
CA LEU A 71 -1.14 -1.29 -11.77
C LEU A 71 -0.03 -0.26 -11.62
N ALA A 72 0.95 -0.53 -10.76
CA ALA A 72 2.12 0.33 -10.61
C ALA A 72 2.83 0.50 -11.97
N THR A 73 3.04 -0.58 -12.72
CA THR A 73 3.60 -0.52 -14.07
C THR A 73 2.72 0.24 -15.07
N VAL A 74 1.40 0.01 -15.06
CA VAL A 74 0.48 0.77 -15.93
C VAL A 74 0.52 2.27 -15.60
N THR A 75 0.65 2.61 -14.32
CA THR A 75 0.75 4.01 -13.86
C THR A 75 2.02 4.67 -14.37
N VAL A 76 3.17 3.99 -14.23
CA VAL A 76 4.45 4.43 -14.78
C VAL A 76 4.32 4.66 -16.28
N ALA A 77 3.84 3.65 -17.02
CA ALA A 77 3.71 3.73 -18.48
C ALA A 77 2.74 4.83 -18.94
N ALA A 78 1.71 5.15 -18.16
CA ALA A 78 0.77 6.23 -18.48
C ALA A 78 1.34 7.63 -18.20
N LEU A 79 2.29 7.76 -17.26
CA LEU A 79 2.91 9.02 -16.85
C LEU A 79 4.24 9.30 -17.58
N GLU A 80 4.85 8.28 -18.18
CA GLU A 80 6.04 8.44 -19.02
C GLU A 80 5.67 9.15 -20.35
N LYS A 81 6.32 10.28 -20.61
CA LYS A 81 6.12 11.06 -21.85
C LYS A 81 6.78 10.43 -23.08
N GLU A 82 7.86 9.68 -22.86
CA GLU A 82 8.62 8.97 -23.89
C GLU A 82 8.55 7.47 -23.57
N PRO A 83 7.83 6.66 -24.36
CA PRO A 83 7.79 5.22 -24.12
C PRO A 83 9.22 4.67 -24.25
N HIS A 84 9.74 4.07 -23.19
CA HIS A 84 10.94 3.24 -23.27
C HIS A 84 10.69 2.19 -24.37
N GLY A 85 11.43 2.29 -25.49
CA GLY A 85 11.10 1.55 -26.70
C GLY A 85 11.02 0.05 -26.44
N THR A 86 9.87 -0.57 -26.74
CA THR A 86 9.50 -2.01 -26.67
C THR A 86 9.83 -2.83 -25.41
N ASP A 87 10.89 -2.53 -24.68
CA ASP A 87 11.26 -3.10 -23.40
C ASP A 87 10.70 -2.19 -22.30
N LEU A 88 9.39 -2.27 -22.07
CA LEU A 88 8.81 -1.73 -20.85
C LEU A 88 9.60 -2.30 -19.66
N LEU A 89 10.02 -1.45 -18.75
CA LEU A 89 10.59 -1.87 -17.48
C LEU A 89 9.38 -2.11 -16.53
N TRP A 90 9.39 -3.23 -15.81
CA TRP A 90 8.23 -3.69 -15.05
C TRP A 90 8.57 -3.76 -13.57
N PHE A 91 7.64 -3.34 -12.71
CA PHE A 91 7.65 -3.84 -11.34
C PHE A 91 7.53 -5.37 -11.42
N ARG A 92 8.32 -6.07 -10.61
CA ARG A 92 8.29 -7.52 -10.61
C ARG A 92 6.90 -8.00 -10.25
N SER A 93 6.27 -8.73 -11.17
CA SER A 93 4.99 -9.40 -10.93
C SER A 93 5.21 -10.92 -11.00
N GLY A 94 4.68 -11.63 -10.02
CA GLY A 94 4.65 -13.09 -10.03
C GLY A 94 3.45 -13.63 -10.77
N ALA A 95 3.65 -14.67 -11.58
CA ALA A 95 2.57 -15.41 -12.24
C ALA A 95 2.04 -16.59 -11.38
N GLY A 96 2.36 -16.67 -10.09
CA GLY A 96 2.06 -17.83 -9.23
C GLY A 96 1.80 -17.49 -7.76
N THR A 97 1.62 -18.51 -6.93
CA THR A 97 1.24 -18.43 -5.50
C THR A 97 2.37 -17.99 -4.55
N ASN A 98 3.57 -17.70 -5.07
CA ASN A 98 4.71 -17.31 -4.25
C ASN A 98 4.81 -15.78 -4.17
N ALA A 99 5.09 -15.24 -3.00
CA ALA A 99 5.34 -13.81 -2.82
C ALA A 99 6.53 -13.38 -3.68
N VAL A 100 6.29 -12.44 -4.60
CA VAL A 100 7.33 -11.93 -5.53
C VAL A 100 7.89 -10.58 -5.08
N THR A 101 7.04 -9.73 -4.50
CA THR A 101 7.43 -8.45 -3.93
C THR A 101 7.63 -8.62 -2.43
N GLN A 102 8.87 -8.48 -1.95
CA GLN A 102 9.19 -8.43 -0.51
C GLN A 102 9.56 -7.00 -0.11
N GLY A 103 8.99 -6.49 0.98
CA GLY A 103 9.14 -5.10 1.42
C GLY A 103 8.45 -4.08 0.53
N VAL A 104 9.08 -2.92 0.31
CA VAL A 104 8.56 -1.84 -0.54
C VAL A 104 9.55 -1.58 -1.67
N TRP A 105 9.06 -1.56 -2.90
CA TRP A 105 9.85 -1.29 -4.09
C TRP A 105 9.48 0.05 -4.70
N MET A 106 10.45 0.76 -5.25
CA MET A 106 10.25 2.05 -5.90
C MET A 106 10.68 2.04 -7.37
N TRP A 107 10.01 2.87 -8.17
CA TRP A 107 10.48 3.23 -9.50
C TRP A 107 11.66 4.23 -9.41
N CYS A 108 12.74 3.98 -10.13
CA CYS A 108 13.99 4.73 -10.00
C CYS A 108 14.00 6.07 -10.76
N GLU A 109 13.10 6.26 -11.73
CA GLU A 109 13.03 7.47 -12.56
C GLU A 109 11.97 8.45 -12.01
N PRO A 110 12.25 9.76 -11.94
CA PRO A 110 11.27 10.73 -11.53
C PRO A 110 10.18 10.88 -12.59
N LEU A 111 8.95 10.52 -12.25
CA LEU A 111 7.78 10.81 -13.07
C LEU A 111 7.32 12.26 -12.85
N ARG A 112 6.53 12.80 -13.78
CA ARG A 112 6.09 14.20 -13.77
C ARG A 112 4.56 14.27 -13.81
N HIS A 113 4.00 15.29 -13.19
CA HIS A 113 2.55 15.51 -13.26
C HIS A 113 2.15 15.81 -14.71
N PRO A 114 1.04 15.25 -15.22
CA PRO A 114 0.59 15.50 -16.60
C PRO A 114 0.35 16.99 -16.87
N ASP A 115 -0.20 17.68 -15.88
CA ASP A 115 -0.56 19.11 -15.93
C ASP A 115 0.57 20.04 -15.48
N GLN A 116 1.80 19.52 -15.38
CA GLN A 116 2.94 20.27 -14.86
C GLN A 116 3.38 21.39 -15.82
N ASP A 117 3.41 22.61 -15.31
CA ASP A 117 4.01 23.80 -15.91
C ASP A 117 5.27 24.26 -15.15
N GLU A 118 5.86 25.40 -15.54
CA GLU A 118 7.06 25.92 -14.88
C GLU A 118 6.86 26.26 -13.39
N GLN A 119 5.63 26.45 -12.92
CA GLN A 119 5.32 26.83 -11.54
C GLN A 119 4.89 25.65 -10.64
N THR A 120 4.48 24.53 -11.24
CA THR A 120 4.02 23.31 -10.55
C THR A 120 5.08 22.19 -10.57
N LYS A 121 6.36 22.58 -10.63
CA LYS A 121 7.47 21.64 -10.71
C LYS A 121 7.51 20.68 -9.52
N GLY A 122 7.59 19.39 -9.78
CA GLY A 122 7.73 18.34 -8.77
C GLY A 122 7.96 16.97 -9.40
N SER A 123 8.22 15.96 -8.57
CA SER A 123 8.39 14.57 -9.00
C SER A 123 7.28 13.67 -8.44
N ILE A 124 6.94 12.63 -9.18
CA ILE A 124 6.08 11.55 -8.72
C ILE A 124 6.95 10.31 -8.49
N LEU A 125 6.84 9.72 -7.30
CA LEU A 125 7.45 8.46 -6.90
C LEU A 125 6.37 7.39 -6.78
N VAL A 126 6.51 6.30 -7.52
CA VAL A 126 5.59 5.15 -7.47
C VAL A 126 6.21 4.03 -6.64
N LEU A 127 5.45 3.53 -5.67
CA LEU A 127 5.82 2.43 -4.80
C LEU A 127 4.89 1.21 -4.96
N ASP A 128 5.47 0.01 -5.00
CA ASP A 128 4.76 -1.28 -4.93
C ASP A 128 5.10 -1.96 -3.60
N CYS A 129 4.11 -2.15 -2.73
CA CYS A 129 4.29 -2.79 -1.41
C CYS A 129 4.05 -4.33 -1.50
N GLU A 130 4.67 -5.09 -0.61
CA GLU A 130 4.48 -6.55 -0.46
C GLU A 130 3.00 -6.95 -0.24
N GLY A 131 2.68 -8.19 -0.65
CA GLY A 131 1.40 -8.81 -0.35
C GLY A 131 1.24 -9.08 1.15
N MET A 132 0.25 -8.43 1.77
CA MET A 132 0.12 -8.37 3.23
C MET A 132 -0.44 -9.66 3.87
N ASP A 133 -1.04 -10.55 3.10
CA ASP A 133 -1.64 -11.82 3.52
C ASP A 133 -0.62 -12.93 3.84
N ASN A 134 0.60 -12.83 3.32
CA ASN A 134 1.69 -13.77 3.64
C ASN A 134 2.57 -13.35 4.81
N LEU A 135 2.38 -12.13 5.32
CA LEU A 135 3.09 -11.60 6.46
C LEU A 135 2.35 -11.94 7.76
N ASP A 136 3.08 -12.09 8.86
CA ASP A 136 2.44 -12.11 10.18
C ASP A 136 1.69 -10.79 10.42
N GLU A 137 0.67 -10.83 11.28
CA GLU A 137 -0.26 -9.72 11.49
C GLU A 137 0.45 -8.41 11.89
N ASN A 138 1.48 -8.49 12.73
CA ASN A 138 2.21 -7.31 13.19
C ASN A 138 3.07 -6.72 12.08
N THR A 139 3.78 -7.55 11.31
CA THR A 139 4.58 -7.10 10.17
C THR A 139 3.68 -6.50 9.09
N ALA A 140 2.58 -7.16 8.75
CA ALA A 140 1.59 -6.64 7.80
C ALA A 140 1.06 -5.26 8.24
N ALA A 141 0.63 -5.14 9.50
CA ALA A 141 0.08 -3.89 10.03
C ALA A 141 1.11 -2.75 10.04
N ASN A 142 2.36 -3.03 10.41
CA ASN A 142 3.43 -2.02 10.45
C ASN A 142 3.84 -1.57 9.06
N LEU A 143 4.02 -2.51 8.12
CA LEU A 143 4.36 -2.19 6.73
C LEU A 143 3.25 -1.38 6.07
N TYR A 144 1.99 -1.78 6.27
CA TYR A 144 0.83 -1.08 5.75
C TYR A 144 0.73 0.34 6.30
N PHE A 145 0.89 0.51 7.62
CA PHE A 145 0.90 1.81 8.27
C PHE A 145 2.04 2.70 7.78
N PHE A 146 3.24 2.14 7.63
CA PHE A 146 4.39 2.85 7.06
C PHE A 146 4.11 3.32 5.63
N CYS A 147 3.65 2.41 4.74
CA CYS A 147 3.28 2.72 3.35
C CYS A 147 2.22 3.85 3.31
N MET A 148 1.28 3.88 4.26
CA MET A 148 0.27 4.94 4.37
C MET A 148 0.88 6.29 4.78
N ILE A 149 1.72 6.33 5.82
CA ILE A 149 2.32 7.59 6.32
C ILE A 149 3.17 8.29 5.27
N ILE A 150 3.95 7.52 4.49
CA ILE A 150 4.88 8.10 3.51
C ILE A 150 4.19 8.50 2.20
N SER A 151 2.94 8.11 2.00
CA SER A 151 2.24 8.35 0.74
C SER A 151 1.60 9.73 0.68
N THR A 152 1.44 10.27 -0.53
CA THR A 152 0.46 11.34 -0.81
C THR A 152 -0.83 10.76 -1.35
N ALA A 153 -0.74 9.64 -2.08
CA ALA A 153 -1.87 8.83 -2.53
C ALA A 153 -1.63 7.36 -2.13
N PHE A 154 -2.52 6.83 -1.30
CA PHE A 154 -2.46 5.46 -0.78
C PHE A 154 -3.53 4.60 -1.46
N VAL A 155 -3.13 3.81 -2.45
CA VAL A 155 -4.02 3.00 -3.27
C VAL A 155 -4.08 1.58 -2.74
N VAL A 156 -5.23 1.17 -2.23
CA VAL A 156 -5.50 -0.18 -1.76
C VAL A 156 -6.18 -0.96 -2.88
N VAL A 157 -5.45 -1.92 -3.45
CA VAL A 157 -5.92 -2.74 -4.57
C VAL A 157 -6.67 -3.96 -4.05
N LEU A 158 -7.89 -4.16 -4.56
CA LEU A 158 -8.81 -5.21 -4.09
C LEU A 158 -9.10 -6.20 -5.23
N ARG A 159 -8.83 -7.50 -5.00
CA ARG A 159 -9.18 -8.62 -5.91
C ARG A 159 -9.23 -9.98 -5.19
N PRO A 160 -10.26 -10.84 -5.46
CA PRO A 160 -11.51 -10.48 -6.13
C PRO A 160 -12.14 -9.32 -5.38
N ALA A 161 -12.98 -8.52 -6.02
CA ALA A 161 -13.53 -7.30 -5.43
C ALA A 161 -14.57 -7.56 -4.32
N ARG A 162 -14.41 -8.69 -3.61
CA ARG A 162 -14.96 -9.02 -2.30
C ARG A 162 -14.30 -8.11 -1.29
N ILE A 163 -15.01 -7.08 -0.87
CA ILE A 163 -14.55 -6.24 0.24
C ILE A 163 -15.22 -6.79 1.50
N ASP A 164 -14.48 -7.62 2.22
CA ASP A 164 -14.90 -8.20 3.49
C ASP A 164 -14.36 -7.39 4.68
N ARG A 165 -14.77 -7.78 5.89
CA ARG A 165 -14.33 -7.14 7.13
C ARG A 165 -12.81 -7.18 7.31
N PHE A 166 -12.17 -8.29 6.97
CA PHE A 166 -10.75 -8.52 7.21
C PHE A 166 -9.84 -7.63 6.35
N GLN A 167 -10.25 -7.33 5.11
CA GLN A 167 -9.48 -6.43 4.24
C GLN A 167 -9.48 -4.98 4.75
N CYS A 168 -10.54 -4.56 5.44
CA CYS A 168 -10.66 -3.20 5.98
C CYS A 168 -10.12 -3.04 7.38
N ASP A 169 -10.08 -4.12 8.17
CA ASP A 169 -9.50 -4.09 9.51
C ASP A 169 -8.06 -3.54 9.47
N ARG A 170 -7.26 -3.91 8.46
CA ARG A 170 -5.89 -3.37 8.28
C ARG A 170 -5.86 -1.87 8.03
N LEU A 171 -6.72 -1.38 7.13
CA LEU A 171 -6.82 0.05 6.83
C LEU A 171 -7.30 0.84 8.03
N TYR A 172 -8.36 0.35 8.68
CA TYR A 172 -8.91 0.95 9.89
C TYR A 172 -7.86 1.00 11.02
N LEU A 173 -7.14 -0.11 11.26
CA LEU A 173 -6.06 -0.15 12.24
C LEU A 173 -4.93 0.83 11.91
N ALA A 174 -4.56 0.96 10.63
CA ALA A 174 -3.55 1.93 10.20
C ALA A 174 -4.00 3.38 10.45
N LEU A 175 -5.24 3.73 10.10
CA LEU A 175 -5.79 5.06 10.35
C LEU A 175 -5.89 5.37 11.84
N ARG A 176 -6.29 4.38 12.65
CA ARG A 176 -6.27 4.53 14.11
C ARG A 176 -4.87 4.85 14.62
N ARG A 177 -3.86 4.10 14.16
CA ARG A 177 -2.45 4.36 14.54
C ARG A 177 -2.00 5.75 14.09
N PHE A 178 -2.50 6.25 12.96
CA PHE A 178 -2.22 7.59 12.47
C PHE A 178 -2.75 8.67 13.43
N GLU A 179 -3.98 8.54 13.92
CA GLU A 179 -4.57 9.51 14.86
C GLU A 179 -3.77 9.64 16.17
N PHE A 180 -3.10 8.57 16.60
CA PHE A 180 -2.25 8.60 17.79
C PHE A 180 -0.85 9.18 17.55
N MET A 181 -0.49 9.51 16.30
CA MET A 181 0.77 10.19 16.03
C MET A 181 0.71 11.63 16.55
N LYS A 182 1.70 12.01 17.38
CA LYS A 182 1.80 13.34 17.98
C LYS A 182 2.29 14.44 17.01
N SER A 183 2.39 14.13 15.73
CA SER A 183 3.00 14.98 14.70
C SER A 183 1.94 15.45 13.71
N PHE A 184 2.14 16.65 13.15
CA PHE A 184 1.30 17.22 12.09
C PHE A 184 1.54 16.48 10.77
N HIS A 185 1.07 15.25 10.65
CA HIS A 185 0.98 14.57 9.36
C HIS A 185 -0.40 14.81 8.76
N VAL A 186 -0.45 15.09 7.47
CA VAL A 186 -1.69 15.08 6.69
C VAL A 186 -1.91 13.65 6.25
N LEU A 187 -3.12 13.12 6.43
CA LEU A 187 -3.46 11.80 5.89
C LEU A 187 -3.31 11.83 4.37
N PRO A 188 -2.78 10.76 3.75
CA PRO A 188 -2.78 10.66 2.30
C PRO A 188 -4.21 10.62 1.77
N ASN A 189 -4.36 10.91 0.47
CA ASN A 189 -5.57 10.53 -0.24
C ASN A 189 -5.64 9.00 -0.30
N VAL A 190 -6.59 8.39 0.42
CA VAL A 190 -6.77 6.93 0.45
C VAL A 190 -7.76 6.52 -0.63
N TRP A 191 -7.31 5.70 -1.59
CA TRP A 191 -8.14 5.20 -2.68
C TRP A 191 -8.33 3.69 -2.56
N LEU A 192 -9.57 3.23 -2.50
CA LEU A 192 -9.86 1.78 -2.60
C LEU A 192 -10.18 1.45 -4.05
N LEU A 193 -9.31 0.69 -4.70
CA LEU A 193 -9.38 0.39 -6.12
C LEU A 193 -9.73 -1.09 -6.36
N PRO A 194 -11.01 -1.42 -6.59
CA PRO A 194 -11.41 -2.74 -7.02
C PRO A 194 -11.08 -2.93 -8.51
N LEU A 195 -10.27 -3.95 -8.85
CA LEU A 195 -9.93 -4.23 -10.25
C LEU A 195 -11.00 -5.00 -11.02
N ASP A 196 -11.98 -5.55 -10.30
CA ASP A 196 -13.16 -6.22 -10.81
C ASP A 196 -14.39 -5.52 -10.24
N LEU A 197 -15.60 -5.74 -10.78
CA LEU A 197 -16.84 -5.15 -10.26
C LEU A 197 -16.97 -5.45 -8.74
N PRO A 198 -16.97 -4.42 -7.86
CA PRO A 198 -16.97 -4.64 -6.43
C PRO A 198 -18.27 -5.30 -5.97
N LYS A 199 -18.10 -6.36 -5.19
CA LYS A 199 -19.14 -6.97 -4.39
C LYS A 199 -18.83 -6.65 -2.94
N PHE A 200 -19.62 -5.77 -2.34
CA PHE A 200 -19.50 -5.45 -0.93
C PHE A 200 -20.16 -6.58 -0.15
N LEU A 201 -19.39 -7.25 0.71
CA LEU A 201 -19.87 -8.43 1.42
C LEU A 201 -19.90 -8.17 2.92
N HIS A 202 -20.88 -8.76 3.57
CA HIS A 202 -20.98 -8.85 5.02
C HIS A 202 -21.20 -10.30 5.41
N ILE A 203 -20.49 -10.74 6.45
CA ILE A 203 -20.67 -12.08 7.00
C ILE A 203 -21.98 -12.09 7.80
N ASP A 204 -22.91 -12.94 7.41
CA ASP A 204 -24.11 -13.24 8.17
C ASP A 204 -23.69 -13.77 9.55
N PRO A 205 -24.09 -13.13 10.67
CA PRO A 205 -23.70 -13.57 12.00
C PRO A 205 -24.31 -14.93 12.39
N ASP A 206 -25.43 -15.32 11.79
CA ASP A 206 -26.15 -16.55 12.10
C ASP A 206 -25.69 -17.72 11.23
N THR A 207 -25.39 -17.47 9.95
CA THR A 207 -25.01 -18.54 9.01
C THR A 207 -23.51 -18.60 8.71
N GLY A 208 -22.78 -17.50 8.92
CA GLY A 208 -21.37 -17.37 8.52
C GLY A 208 -21.16 -17.17 7.02
N ASP A 209 -22.24 -17.03 6.24
CA ASP A 209 -22.16 -16.85 4.79
C ASP A 209 -21.92 -15.40 4.39
N ASP A 210 -21.34 -15.21 3.21
CA ASP A 210 -21.18 -13.87 2.62
C ASP A 210 -22.50 -13.37 2.02
N ILE A 211 -23.04 -12.28 2.55
CA ILE A 211 -24.18 -11.54 2.02
C ILE A 211 -23.70 -10.33 1.22
N GLU A 212 -24.18 -10.18 -0.01
CA GLU A 212 -23.94 -8.98 -0.83
C GLU A 212 -24.79 -7.80 -0.32
N ILE A 213 -24.13 -6.68 -0.03
CA ILE A 213 -24.74 -5.45 0.49
C ILE A 213 -24.36 -4.24 -0.38
N SER A 214 -25.01 -3.09 -0.16
CA SER A 214 -24.62 -1.86 -0.88
C SER A 214 -23.30 -1.28 -0.37
N LYS A 215 -22.65 -0.44 -1.18
CA LYS A 215 -21.46 0.33 -0.77
C LYS A 215 -21.73 1.16 0.49
N GLU A 216 -22.86 1.84 0.54
CA GLU A 216 -23.24 2.74 1.64
C GLU A 216 -23.51 1.95 2.92
N GLU A 217 -24.18 0.81 2.81
CA GLU A 217 -24.45 -0.09 3.93
C GLU A 217 -23.15 -0.70 4.45
N TRP A 218 -22.25 -1.08 3.55
CA TRP A 218 -20.96 -1.64 3.90
C TRP A 218 -20.06 -0.61 4.61
N LEU A 219 -20.01 0.63 4.11
CA LEU A 219 -19.32 1.74 4.77
C LEU A 219 -19.90 2.01 6.14
N HIS A 220 -21.24 2.07 6.24
CA HIS A 220 -21.89 2.23 7.52
C HIS A 220 -21.46 1.12 8.48
N LYS A 221 -21.53 -0.15 8.06
CA LYS A 221 -21.15 -1.30 8.89
C LYS A 221 -19.71 -1.22 9.39
N ILE A 222 -18.74 -0.84 8.57
CA ILE A 222 -17.33 -0.69 9.01
C ILE A 222 -17.18 0.34 10.13
N PHE A 223 -17.78 1.52 9.96
CA PHE A 223 -17.65 2.60 10.95
C PHE A 223 -18.66 2.48 12.11
N SER A 224 -19.65 1.61 11.99
CA SER A 224 -20.67 1.33 13.00
C SER A 224 -20.39 0.06 13.80
N VAL A 225 -19.28 -0.64 13.56
CA VAL A 225 -18.87 -1.75 14.44
C VAL A 225 -18.51 -1.17 15.81
N ASN A 226 -19.52 -1.05 16.67
CA ASN A 226 -19.41 -1.10 18.12
C ASN A 226 -18.91 -2.49 18.51
N ASP A 227 -17.68 -2.81 18.14
CA ASP A 227 -17.04 -3.98 18.72
C ASP A 227 -16.72 -3.57 20.15
N GLU A 228 -16.99 -4.42 21.13
CA GLU A 228 -16.53 -4.22 22.52
C GLU A 228 -14.99 -4.10 22.61
N ARG A 229 -14.29 -4.30 21.48
CA ARG A 229 -12.86 -4.06 21.25
C ARG A 229 -12.53 -2.65 20.69
N ASN A 230 -13.52 -1.92 20.18
CA ASN A 230 -13.40 -0.61 19.55
C ASN A 230 -13.87 0.51 20.52
N ASN A 231 -12.97 0.96 21.38
CA ASN A 231 -13.19 2.09 22.30
C ASN A 231 -13.22 3.49 21.62
N LEU A 232 -13.55 3.59 20.33
CA LEU A 232 -13.64 4.89 19.66
C LEU A 232 -15.03 5.49 19.81
N SER A 233 -15.10 6.78 20.12
CA SER A 233 -16.38 7.49 20.17
C SER A 233 -16.98 7.64 18.77
N SER A 234 -18.30 7.69 18.69
CA SER A 234 -19.05 7.93 17.44
C SER A 234 -18.57 9.15 16.66
N ALA A 235 -18.10 10.20 17.36
CA ALA A 235 -17.54 11.40 16.75
C ALA A 235 -16.20 11.17 16.02
N HIS A 236 -15.35 10.25 16.51
CA HIS A 236 -14.10 9.91 15.83
C HIS A 236 -14.37 9.14 14.52
N ASN A 237 -15.27 8.17 14.55
CA ASN A 237 -15.63 7.40 13.36
C ASN A 237 -16.24 8.29 12.27
N GLN A 238 -17.05 9.27 12.66
CA GLN A 238 -17.64 10.23 11.73
C GLN A 238 -16.56 11.10 11.04
N ARG A 239 -15.57 11.59 11.80
CA ARG A 239 -14.47 12.38 11.26
C ARG A 239 -13.59 11.59 10.28
N LEU A 240 -13.27 10.34 10.61
CA LEU A 240 -12.53 9.46 9.69
C LEU A 240 -13.33 9.26 8.40
N LYS A 241 -14.62 8.94 8.51
CA LYS A 241 -15.51 8.71 7.36
C LYS A 241 -15.59 9.91 6.40
N GLU A 242 -15.61 11.14 6.91
CA GLU A 242 -15.65 12.37 6.11
C GLU A 242 -14.34 12.63 5.34
N GLN A 243 -13.25 11.96 5.72
CA GLN A 243 -11.92 12.09 5.08
C GLN A 243 -11.64 10.98 4.05
N TYR A 244 -12.57 10.04 3.83
CA TYR A 244 -12.46 9.00 2.80
C TYR A 244 -13.04 9.48 1.47
N GLU A 245 -12.21 9.54 0.42
CA GLU A 245 -12.68 9.62 -0.97
C GLU A 245 -12.61 8.23 -1.64
N TYR A 246 -13.78 7.62 -1.90
CA TYR A 246 -13.86 6.46 -2.76
C TYR A 246 -13.86 6.92 -4.22
N ILE A 247 -12.74 6.75 -4.91
CA ILE A 247 -12.75 6.76 -6.37
C ILE A 247 -13.26 5.40 -6.83
N THR A 248 -14.55 5.34 -7.17
CA THR A 248 -15.18 4.21 -7.89
C THR A 248 -15.01 4.40 -9.38
#